data_AF-A0A7V9U7P3-F1
#
_entry.id   AF-A0A7V9U7P3-F1
#
_cell.length_a   1.000
_cell.length_b   1.000
_cell.length_c   1.000
_cell.angle_alpha   90.00
_cell.angle_beta   90.00
_cell.angle_gamma   90.00
#
_symmetry.space_group_name_H-M   'P 1'
#
loop_
_entity.id
_entity.type
_entity.pdbx_description
1 polymer ?
#
loop_
_entity_poly.entity_id
_entity_poly.type
_entity_poly.pdbx_seq_one_letter_code
_entity_poly.pdbx_strand_id
1 'polypeptide(L)'
;MPTTRPRHQITETPAVAYAIDVAAQRWPGEPRGKLLLRLVTTGAATLEGSRDAEIERRRAVIEETSGKYAAAFPPGYLADLRRDWPD
;
A
#
# COMPACT_ATOMS: atom_id res chain seq x y z
N MET A 1 -7.47 -6.77 36.49
CA MET A 1 -6.34 -6.86 35.53
C MET A 1 -6.60 -5.97 34.32
N PRO A 2 -6.08 -4.74 34.29
CA PRO A 2 -6.08 -3.94 33.07
C PRO A 2 -5.00 -4.50 32.14
N THR A 3 -5.40 -5.02 30.97
CA THR A 3 -4.44 -5.35 29.92
C THR A 3 -4.02 -4.06 29.22
N THR A 4 -2.73 -3.80 29.06
CA THR A 4 -2.17 -2.60 28.40
C THR A 4 -2.60 -2.47 26.93
N ARG A 5 -3.02 -3.57 26.29
CA ARG A 5 -3.44 -3.58 24.89
C ARG A 5 -4.92 -3.20 24.75
N PRO A 6 -5.27 -2.34 23.78
CA PRO A 6 -6.67 -2.05 23.45
C PRO A 6 -7.42 -3.33 23.10
N ARG A 7 -8.69 -3.39 23.50
CA ARG A 7 -9.61 -4.46 23.12
C ARG A 7 -10.54 -3.92 22.04
N HIS A 8 -10.63 -4.66 20.93
CA HIS A 8 -11.58 -4.37 19.86
C HIS A 8 -12.71 -5.38 19.94
N GLN A 9 -13.91 -4.92 20.28
CA GLN A 9 -15.10 -5.78 20.26
C GLN A 9 -15.63 -5.85 18.82
N ILE A 10 -15.89 -7.07 18.36
CA ILE A 10 -16.44 -7.33 17.03
C ILE A 10 -17.70 -8.17 17.22
N THR A 11 -18.82 -7.66 16.70
CA THR A 11 -20.06 -8.43 16.62
C THR A 11 -20.01 -9.30 15.37
N GLU A 12 -20.27 -10.59 15.52
CA GLU A 12 -20.30 -11.53 14.41
C GLU A 12 -21.60 -11.36 13.59
N THR A 13 -21.58 -10.40 12.67
CA THR A 13 -22.63 -10.24 11.66
C THR A 13 -22.53 -11.35 10.62
N PRO A 14 -23.55 -11.57 9.76
CA PRO A 14 -23.48 -12.57 8.69
C PRO A 14 -22.24 -12.42 7.78
N ALA A 15 -21.82 -11.19 7.50
CA ALA A 15 -20.62 -10.93 6.71
C ALA A 15 -19.33 -11.33 7.45
N VAL A 16 -19.26 -11.08 8.75
CA VAL A 16 -18.11 -11.51 9.59
C VAL A 16 -18.08 -13.03 9.68
N ALA A 17 -19.23 -13.67 9.87
CA ALA A 17 -19.33 -15.12 9.91
C ALA A 17 -18.82 -15.75 8.60
N TYR A 18 -19.29 -15.25 7.46
CA TYR A 18 -18.84 -15.68 6.14
C TYR A 18 -17.32 -15.51 5.96
N ALA A 19 -16.75 -14.37 6.37
CA ALA A 19 -15.31 -14.13 6.26
C ALA A 19 -14.50 -15.13 7.10
N ILE A 20 -14.97 -15.46 8.31
CA ILE A 20 -14.34 -16.48 9.16
C ILE A 20 -14.45 -17.87 8.52
N ASP A 21 -15.58 -18.20 7.91
CA ASP A 21 -15.77 -19.51 7.27
C ASP A 21 -14.87 -19.67 6.03
N VAL A 22 -14.68 -18.60 5.25
CA VAL A 22 -13.67 -18.56 4.18
C VAL A 22 -12.26 -18.71 4.76
N ALA A 23 -11.95 -18.05 5.88
CA ALA A 23 -10.67 -18.20 6.54
C ALA A 23 -10.44 -19.64 7.03
N ALA A 24 -11.47 -20.33 7.52
CA ALA A 24 -11.40 -21.71 7.98
C ALA A 24 -11.07 -22.69 6.84
N GLN A 25 -11.46 -22.39 5.60
CA GLN A 25 -11.04 -23.18 4.43
C GLN A 25 -9.52 -23.10 4.21
N ARG A 26 -8.93 -21.91 4.45
CA ARG A 26 -7.49 -21.68 4.30
C ARG A 26 -6.68 -22.15 5.51
N TRP A 27 -7.25 -22.07 6.72
CA TRP A 27 -6.63 -22.46 7.98
C TRP A 27 -7.56 -23.39 8.77
N PRO A 28 -7.70 -24.66 8.32
CA PRO A 28 -8.63 -25.61 8.92
C PRO A 28 -8.25 -25.94 10.37
N GLY A 29 -9.26 -26.06 11.23
CA GLY A 29 -9.10 -26.43 12.64
C GLY A 29 -8.66 -25.29 13.58
N GLU A 30 -8.39 -24.09 13.07
CA GLU A 30 -8.13 -22.94 13.94
C GLU A 30 -9.44 -22.39 14.56
N PRO A 31 -9.42 -21.93 15.83
CA PRO A 31 -10.60 -21.35 16.45
C PRO A 31 -10.94 -19.98 15.82
N ARG A 32 -12.22 -19.61 15.80
CA ARG A 32 -12.74 -18.38 15.15
C ARG A 32 -11.96 -17.11 15.53
N GLY A 33 -11.62 -16.93 16.81
CA GLY A 33 -10.83 -15.78 17.27
C GLY A 33 -9.42 -15.72 16.67
N LYS A 34 -8.79 -16.88 16.42
CA LYS A 34 -7.49 -16.95 15.76
C LYS A 34 -7.60 -16.69 14.26
N LEU A 35 -8.69 -17.16 13.63
CA LEU A 35 -9.01 -16.84 12.24
C LEU A 35 -9.22 -15.33 12.03
N LEU A 36 -9.90 -14.64 12.96
CA LEU A 36 -10.02 -13.18 12.92
C LEU A 36 -8.64 -12.48 12.96
N LEU A 37 -7.73 -12.94 13.83
CA LEU A 37 -6.36 -12.42 13.87
C LEU A 37 -5.61 -12.65 12.54
N ARG A 38 -5.75 -13.85 11.94
CA ARG A 38 -5.16 -14.20 10.63
C ARG A 38 -5.71 -13.30 9.52
N LEU A 39 -7.02 -13.05 9.52
CA LEU A 39 -7.66 -12.17 8.55
C LEU A 39 -7.15 -10.73 8.67
N VAL A 40 -7.07 -10.17 9.88
CA VAL A 40 -6.56 -8.81 10.10
C VAL A 40 -5.11 -8.68 9.64
N THR A 41 -4.26 -9.63 10.00
CA THR A 41 -2.84 -9.62 9.62
C THR A 41 -2.63 -9.82 8.12
N THR A 42 -3.40 -10.71 7.49
CA THR A 42 -3.36 -10.92 6.03
C THR A 42 -3.88 -9.70 5.28
N GLY A 43 -4.95 -9.07 5.79
CA GLY A 43 -5.50 -7.84 5.24
C GLY A 43 -4.49 -6.70 5.27
N ALA A 44 -3.79 -6.51 6.39
CA ALA A 44 -2.73 -5.51 6.50
C ALA A 44 -1.62 -5.74 5.47
N ALA A 45 -1.09 -6.96 5.37
CA ALA A 45 -0.05 -7.28 4.39
C ALA A 45 -0.51 -7.06 2.93
N THR A 46 -1.78 -7.36 2.63
CA THR A 46 -2.35 -7.12 1.29
C THR A 46 -2.45 -5.63 0.97
N LEU A 47 -2.84 -4.81 1.96
CA LEU A 47 -2.92 -3.35 1.81
C LEU A 47 -1.54 -2.72 1.67
N GLU A 48 -0.55 -3.17 2.44
CA GLU A 48 0.85 -2.74 2.35
C GLU A 48 1.43 -3.06 0.96
N GLY A 49 1.30 -4.31 0.50
CA GLY A 49 1.77 -4.70 -0.83
C GLY A 49 1.08 -3.95 -1.97
N SER A 50 -0.20 -3.61 -1.83
CA SER A 50 -0.92 -2.79 -2.82
C SER A 50 -0.38 -1.36 -2.88
N ARG A 51 -0.04 -0.78 -1.73
CA ARG A 51 0.55 0.56 -1.63
C ARG A 51 1.94 0.61 -2.25
N ASP A 52 2.77 -0.41 -1.99
CA ASP A 52 4.09 -0.50 -2.59
C ASP A 52 4.00 -0.66 -4.12
N ALA A 53 3.07 -1.48 -4.61
CA ALA A 53 2.83 -1.62 -6.05
C ALA A 53 2.29 -0.34 -6.71
N GLU A 54 1.54 0.50 -5.99
CA GLU A 54 1.11 1.81 -6.47
C GLU A 54 2.27 2.81 -6.52
N ILE A 55 3.11 2.83 -5.49
CA ILE A 55 4.32 3.67 -5.44
C ILE A 55 5.28 3.30 -6.56
N GLU A 56 5.53 2.01 -6.78
CA GLU A 56 6.42 1.55 -7.84
C GLU A 56 5.85 1.84 -9.23
N ARG A 57 4.55 1.67 -9.45
CA ARG A 57 3.90 2.13 -10.70
C ARG A 57 4.09 3.63 -10.92
N ARG A 58 3.92 4.44 -9.88
CA ARG A 58 4.11 5.90 -9.97
C ARG A 58 5.57 6.25 -10.27
N ARG A 59 6.53 5.56 -9.65
CA ARG A 59 7.98 5.73 -9.93
C ARG A 59 8.32 5.36 -11.36
N ALA A 60 7.84 4.23 -11.85
CA ALA A 60 8.06 3.81 -13.24
C ALA A 60 7.52 4.83 -14.24
N VAL A 61 6.34 5.42 -13.99
CA VAL A 61 5.80 6.50 -14.85
C VAL A 61 6.66 7.77 -14.78
N ILE A 62 7.15 8.15 -13.60
CA ILE A 62 8.06 9.30 -13.46
C ILE A 62 9.36 9.02 -14.20
N GLU A 63 9.94 7.82 -14.09
CA GLU A 63 11.17 7.45 -14.77
C GLU A 63 10.99 7.42 -16.28
N GLU A 64 9.91 6.83 -16.79
CA GLU A 64 9.59 6.80 -18.23
C GLU A 64 9.38 8.21 -18.82
N THR A 65 8.81 9.12 -18.02
CA THR A 65 8.59 10.51 -18.45
C THR A 65 9.83 11.38 -18.25
N SER A 66 10.68 11.05 -17.28
CA SER A 66 11.97 11.70 -17.06
C SER A 66 12.92 11.35 -18.21
N GLY A 67 13.40 12.37 -18.92
CA GLY A 67 14.27 12.16 -20.09
C GLY A 67 13.54 11.99 -21.42
N LYS A 68 12.21 11.87 -21.45
CA LYS A 68 11.43 11.87 -22.71
C LYS A 68 11.58 13.19 -23.52
N TYR A 69 12.01 14.25 -22.85
CA TYR A 69 12.34 15.56 -23.43
C TYR A 69 13.83 15.92 -23.33
N ALA A 70 14.73 14.96 -23.08
CA ALA A 70 16.16 15.24 -23.01
C ALA A 70 16.72 15.85 -24.32
N ALA A 71 16.12 15.52 -25.46
CA ALA A 71 16.44 16.14 -26.75
C ALA A 71 15.93 17.60 -26.87
N ALA A 72 14.86 17.96 -26.15
CA ALA A 72 14.32 19.33 -26.13
C ALA A 72 15.08 20.24 -25.15
N PHE A 73 15.73 19.66 -24.13
CA PHE A 73 16.50 20.36 -23.12
C PHE A 73 17.95 19.87 -23.10
N PRO A 74 18.78 20.31 -24.06
CA PRO A 74 20.16 19.85 -24.17
C PRO A 74 21.01 20.26 -22.94
N PRO A 75 22.14 19.59 -22.71
CA PRO A 75 23.10 20.00 -21.68
C PRO A 75 23.47 21.47 -21.84
N GLY A 76 23.35 22.26 -20.77
CA GLY A 76 23.62 23.71 -20.79
C GLY A 76 22.38 24.60 -20.98
N TYR A 77 21.24 24.05 -21.42
CA TYR A 77 20.01 24.81 -21.64
C TYR A 77 19.57 25.66 -20.44
N LEU A 78 19.66 25.10 -19.22
CA LEU A 78 19.31 25.83 -18.00
C LEU A 78 20.29 26.96 -17.65
N ALA A 79 21.57 26.83 -18.03
CA ALA A 79 22.56 27.89 -17.83
C ALA A 79 22.33 29.02 -18.82
N ASP A 80 21.97 28.68 -20.06
CA ASP A 80 21.65 29.65 -21.10
C ASP A 80 20.36 30.42 -20.76
N LEU A 81 19.29 29.72 -20.35
CA LEU A 81 18.02 30.33 -19.96
C LEU A 81 18.16 31.29 -18.77
N ARG A 82 19.05 31.00 -17.82
CA ARG A 82 19.31 31.87 -16.66
C ARG A 82 20.09 33.13 -17.01
N ARG A 83 20.86 33.15 -18.11
CA ARG A 83 21.53 34.38 -18.56
C ARG A 83 20.54 35.40 -19.12
N ASP A 84 19.42 34.92 -19.66
CA ASP A 84 18.37 35.77 -20.24
C ASP A 84 17.46 36.42 -19.18
N TRP A 85 17.63 36.05 -17.90
CA TRP A 85 16.95 36.67 -16.77
C TRP A 85 17.94 37.09 -15.68
N PRO A 86 18.66 38.21 -15.87
CA PRO A 86 19.41 38.83 -14.79
C PRO A 86 18.43 39.46 -13.78
N ASP A 87 18.67 39.19 -12.49
CA ASP A 87 17.90 39.60 -11.28
C ASP A 87 16.71 40.57 -11.46
#